data_AF-A0AAW7ZIC2-F1
#
_entry.id   AF-A0AAW7ZIC2-F1
#
_cell.length_a   1.000
_cell.length_b   1.000
_cell.length_c   1.000
_cell.angle_alpha   90.00
_cell.angle_beta   90.00
_cell.angle_gamma   90.00
#
_symmetry.space_group_name_H-M   'P 1'
#
loop_
_entity.id
_entity.type
_entity.pdbx_description
1 polymer ?
#
loop_
_entity_poly.entity_id
_entity_poly.type
_entity_poly.pdbx_seq_one_letter_code
_entity_poly.pdbx_strand_id
1 'polypeptide(L)'
;MKLPFASTKAGFTLIEIMVVTSLVCILLAINYSLVQNHTLLAKKGYYRGDVHENLRLAANRMSRDIRQALEYTIGVDQRSIQITRSERDGAGNEVIRYITYSHDPVDMEVERSTRLTGPVSSPLPLASHICSLKFEQEGNAVVITITGEKTYVKEGDKGNELYDWQPYGLVLQTKVTPKLYRELQ
;
A
#
# COMPACT_ATOMS: atom_id res chain seq x y z
N MET A 1 57.70 21.87 40.90
CA MET A 1 56.24 21.64 41.00
C MET A 1 55.93 20.36 40.22
N LYS A 2 55.79 19.22 40.90
CA LYS A 2 55.47 17.91 40.30
C LYS A 2 54.13 17.45 40.90
N LEU A 3 53.13 17.21 40.04
CA LEU A 3 51.84 16.65 40.44
C LEU A 3 52.04 15.15 40.76
N PRO A 4 51.63 14.66 41.94
CA PRO A 4 51.69 13.24 42.25
C PRO A 4 50.44 12.55 41.72
N PHE A 5 50.46 12.11 40.46
CA PHE A 5 49.63 10.98 40.06
C PHE A 5 50.29 9.71 40.60
N ALA A 6 50.07 9.43 41.89
CA ALA A 6 50.35 8.14 42.46
C ALA A 6 49.40 7.13 41.79
N SER A 7 49.92 6.37 40.82
CA SER A 7 49.26 5.21 40.25
C SER A 7 49.30 4.08 41.29
N THR A 8 48.33 4.06 42.19
CA THR A 8 48.04 2.90 43.02
C THR A 8 47.44 1.83 42.12
N LYS A 9 48.23 0.82 41.76
CA LYS A 9 47.75 -0.40 41.09
C LYS A 9 46.90 -1.21 42.08
N ALA A 10 45.69 -0.75 42.38
CA ALA A 10 44.68 -1.58 43.01
C ALA A 10 44.18 -2.56 41.95
N GLY A 11 44.47 -3.85 42.14
CA GLY A 11 43.91 -4.90 41.27
C GLY A 11 42.41 -5.00 41.48
N PHE A 12 41.66 -5.21 40.40
CA PHE A 12 40.22 -5.45 40.48
C PHE A 12 39.94 -6.72 41.28
N THR A 13 38.98 -6.64 42.19
CA THR A 13 38.55 -7.82 42.94
C THR A 13 37.70 -8.72 42.03
N LEU A 14 37.75 -10.03 42.27
CA LEU A 14 36.99 -11.00 41.46
C LEU A 14 35.47 -10.70 41.51
N ILE A 15 34.97 -10.27 42.66
CA ILE A 15 33.56 -9.89 42.84
C ILE A 15 33.18 -8.65 42.01
N GLU A 16 34.07 -7.67 41.90
CA GLU A 16 33.84 -6.47 41.10
C GLU A 16 33.73 -6.81 39.61
N ILE A 17 34.58 -7.73 39.12
CA ILE A 17 34.49 -8.24 37.74
C ILE A 17 33.18 -8.99 37.52
N MET A 18 32.71 -9.80 38.48
CA MET A 18 31.43 -10.50 38.38
C MET A 18 30.24 -9.53 38.33
N VAL A 19 30.27 -8.48 39.15
CA VAL A 19 29.21 -7.45 39.14
C VAL A 19 29.22 -6.69 37.82
N VAL A 20 30.38 -6.24 37.34
CA VAL A 20 30.49 -5.52 36.06
C VAL A 20 30.02 -6.38 34.90
N THR A 21 30.44 -7.65 34.83
CA THR A 21 30.01 -8.56 33.76
C THR A 21 28.51 -8.81 33.80
N SER A 22 27.91 -8.98 34.99
CA SER A 22 26.46 -9.12 35.15
C SER A 22 25.69 -7.89 34.65
N LEU A 23 26.16 -6.69 34.97
CA LEU A 23 25.56 -5.43 34.51
C LEU A 23 25.68 -5.27 32.99
N VAL A 24 26.82 -5.63 32.41
CA VAL A 24 27.02 -5.63 30.96
C VAL A 24 26.07 -6.62 30.28
N CYS A 25 25.90 -7.83 30.82
CA CYS A 25 24.94 -8.81 30.28
C CYS A 25 23.50 -8.29 30.31
N ILE A 26 23.08 -7.64 31.40
CA ILE A 26 21.74 -7.03 31.51
C ILE A 26 21.59 -5.91 30.48
N LEU A 27 22.57 -5.02 30.36
CA LEU A 27 22.56 -3.93 29.38
C LEU A 27 22.48 -4.44 27.94
N LEU A 28 23.22 -5.52 27.62
CA LEU A 28 23.17 -6.15 26.30
C LEU A 28 21.81 -6.80 26.05
N ALA A 29 21.22 -7.47 27.04
CA ALA A 29 19.89 -8.08 26.92
C ALA A 29 18.80 -7.03 26.66
N ILE A 30 18.84 -5.90 27.38
CA ILE A 30 17.92 -4.78 27.17
C ILE A 30 18.09 -4.19 25.77
N ASN A 31 19.32 -3.91 25.34
CA ASN A 31 19.59 -3.39 24.00
C ASN A 31 19.13 -4.35 22.90
N TYR A 32 19.39 -5.64 23.05
CA TYR A 32 18.94 -6.66 22.10
C TYR A 32 17.41 -6.69 22.00
N SER A 33 16.71 -6.64 23.14
CA SER A 33 15.24 -6.59 23.15
C SER A 33 14.70 -5.33 22.48
N LEU A 34 15.32 -4.17 22.70
CA LEU A 34 14.91 -2.92 22.06
C LEU A 34 15.09 -2.97 20.54
N VAL A 35 16.22 -3.47 20.05
CA VAL A 35 16.48 -3.60 18.60
C VAL A 35 15.47 -4.55 17.94
N GLN A 36 15.18 -5.70 18.57
CA GLN A 36 14.18 -6.63 18.06
C GLN A 36 12.79 -5.98 17.98
N ASN A 37 12.37 -5.30 19.04
CA ASN A 37 11.07 -4.63 19.07
C ASN A 37 10.98 -3.49 18.05
N HIS A 38 12.02 -2.66 17.91
CA HIS A 38 12.03 -1.58 16.93
C HIS A 38 11.99 -2.09 15.49
N THR A 39 12.72 -3.16 15.16
CA THR A 39 12.71 -3.71 13.80
C THR A 39 11.36 -4.33 13.44
N LEU A 40 10.69 -4.98 14.39
CA LEU A 40 9.33 -5.51 14.20
C LEU A 40 8.31 -4.37 13.99
N LEU A 41 8.37 -3.33 14.82
CA LEU A 41 7.47 -2.17 14.73
C LEU A 41 7.69 -1.39 13.43
N ALA A 42 8.95 -1.18 13.03
CA ALA A 42 9.29 -0.47 11.80
C ALA A 42 8.73 -1.21 10.57
N LYS A 43 8.98 -2.52 10.46
CA LYS A 43 8.47 -3.34 9.35
C LYS A 43 6.94 -3.31 9.25
N LYS A 44 6.25 -3.32 10.39
CA LYS A 44 4.78 -3.21 10.45
C LYS A 44 4.26 -1.86 9.95
N GLY A 45 4.95 -0.77 10.30
CA GLY A 45 4.60 0.58 9.86
C GLY A 45 4.75 0.77 8.35
N TYR A 46 5.88 0.32 7.78
CA TYR A 46 6.13 0.40 6.34
C TYR A 46 5.09 -0.36 5.54
N TYR A 47 4.87 -1.64 5.85
CA TYR A 47 3.94 -2.46 5.09
C TYR A 47 2.50 -1.93 5.14
N ARG A 48 2.03 -1.49 6.32
CA ARG A 48 0.68 -0.89 6.44
C ARG A 48 0.57 0.41 5.63
N GLY A 49 1.62 1.23 5.64
CA GLY A 49 1.69 2.45 4.82
C GLY A 49 1.58 2.12 3.34
N ASP A 50 2.35 1.16 2.87
CA ASP A 50 2.42 0.76 1.46
C ASP A 50 1.07 0.25 0.96
N VAL A 51 0.36 -0.58 1.72
CA VAL A 51 -0.99 -1.07 1.33
C VAL A 51 -1.99 0.09 1.23
N HIS A 52 -2.00 1.00 2.22
CA HIS A 52 -2.91 2.15 2.18
C HIS A 52 -2.61 3.08 0.99
N GLU A 53 -1.33 3.30 0.69
CA GLU A 53 -0.91 4.09 -0.47
C GLU A 53 -1.34 3.43 -1.78
N ASN A 54 -1.12 2.12 -1.92
CA ASN A 54 -1.56 1.33 -3.07
C ASN A 54 -3.08 1.41 -3.29
N LEU A 55 -3.87 1.22 -2.22
CA LEU A 55 -5.33 1.35 -2.27
C LEU A 55 -5.76 2.75 -2.73
N ARG A 56 -5.13 3.79 -2.17
CA ARG A 56 -5.41 5.18 -2.52
C ARG A 56 -5.01 5.50 -3.96
N LEU A 57 -3.86 5.01 -4.41
CA LEU A 57 -3.36 5.18 -5.78
C LEU A 57 -4.35 4.56 -6.78
N ALA A 58 -4.71 3.30 -6.56
CA ALA A 58 -5.65 2.56 -7.38
C ALA A 58 -7.01 3.27 -7.45
N ALA A 59 -7.59 3.61 -6.30
CA ALA A 59 -8.90 4.28 -6.25
C ALA A 59 -8.89 5.66 -6.91
N ASN A 60 -7.87 6.49 -6.66
CA ASN A 60 -7.79 7.82 -7.27
C ASN A 60 -7.62 7.73 -8.79
N ARG A 61 -6.79 6.80 -9.26
CA ARG A 61 -6.56 6.60 -10.69
C ARG A 61 -7.83 6.13 -11.38
N MET A 62 -8.47 5.08 -10.87
CA MET A 62 -9.71 4.54 -11.42
C MET A 62 -10.85 5.55 -11.36
N SER A 63 -11.04 6.22 -10.21
CA SER A 63 -12.06 7.27 -10.06
C SER A 63 -11.91 8.39 -11.08
N ARG A 64 -10.67 8.86 -11.29
CA ARG A 64 -10.39 9.91 -12.26
C ARG A 64 -10.70 9.45 -13.68
N ASP A 65 -10.29 8.24 -14.05
CA ASP A 65 -10.51 7.74 -15.41
C ASP A 65 -12.00 7.48 -15.66
N ILE A 66 -12.76 6.99 -14.67
CA ILE A 66 -14.22 6.83 -14.76
C ILE A 66 -14.93 8.19 -14.87
N ARG A 67 -14.52 9.21 -14.10
CA ARG A 67 -15.10 10.56 -14.22
C ARG A 67 -14.90 11.17 -15.59
N GLN A 68 -13.82 10.81 -16.28
CA GLN A 68 -13.46 11.32 -17.60
C GLN A 68 -13.93 10.39 -18.73
N ALA A 69 -14.66 9.32 -18.41
CA ALA A 69 -15.16 8.36 -19.36
C ALA A 69 -16.27 8.96 -20.22
N LEU A 70 -16.32 8.53 -21.48
CA LEU A 70 -17.51 8.66 -22.31
C LEU A 70 -18.50 7.55 -21.99
N GLU A 71 -17.98 6.35 -21.83
CA GLU A 71 -18.74 5.13 -21.57
C GLU A 71 -17.87 4.17 -20.75
N TYR A 72 -18.51 3.27 -20.02
CA TYR A 72 -17.85 2.19 -19.31
C TYR A 72 -18.66 0.91 -19.40
N THR A 73 -17.96 -0.22 -19.35
CA THR A 73 -18.54 -1.56 -19.30
C THR A 73 -17.90 -2.30 -18.15
N ILE A 74 -18.71 -2.78 -17.21
CA ILE A 74 -18.26 -3.64 -16.12
C ILE A 74 -18.20 -5.08 -16.63
N GLY A 75 -17.13 -5.80 -16.33
CA GLY A 75 -16.97 -7.21 -16.68
C GLY A 75 -18.03 -8.07 -16.00
N VAL A 76 -18.35 -9.23 -16.58
CA VAL A 76 -19.38 -10.15 -16.07
C VAL A 76 -19.11 -10.59 -14.63
N ASP A 77 -17.83 -10.72 -14.28
CA ASP A 77 -17.37 -11.10 -12.95
C ASP A 77 -17.28 -9.93 -11.95
N GLN A 78 -17.58 -8.71 -12.39
CA GLN A 78 -17.46 -7.46 -11.62
C GLN A 78 -16.03 -7.16 -11.13
N ARG A 79 -15.01 -7.91 -11.57
CA ARG A 79 -13.60 -7.71 -11.17
C ARG A 79 -12.81 -6.88 -12.17
N SER A 80 -13.45 -6.54 -13.28
CA SER A 80 -12.87 -5.71 -14.31
C SER A 80 -13.83 -4.60 -14.75
N ILE A 81 -13.26 -3.50 -15.22
CA ILE A 81 -14.00 -2.43 -15.87
C ILE A 81 -13.21 -1.96 -17.10
N GLN A 82 -13.91 -1.86 -18.22
CA GLN A 82 -13.40 -1.22 -19.43
C GLN A 82 -13.99 0.18 -19.53
N ILE A 83 -13.13 1.16 -19.75
CA ILE A 83 -13.48 2.58 -19.83
C ILE A 83 -13.10 3.08 -21.22
N THR A 84 -14.04 3.76 -21.86
CA THR A 84 -13.83 4.44 -23.13
C THR A 84 -13.66 5.92 -22.87
N ARG A 85 -12.54 6.49 -23.32
CA ARG A 85 -12.22 7.92 -23.16
C ARG A 85 -11.85 8.53 -24.50
N SER A 86 -12.30 9.76 -24.73
CA SER A 86 -11.82 10.60 -25.81
C SER A 86 -10.62 11.44 -25.35
N GLU A 87 -9.58 11.47 -26.17
CA GLU A 87 -8.36 12.23 -25.96
C GLU A 87 -7.91 12.84 -27.29
N ARG A 88 -7.24 14.00 -27.26
CA ARG A 88 -6.63 14.54 -28.47
C ARG A 88 -5.23 13.96 -28.64
N ASP A 89 -4.90 13.52 -29.85
CA ASP A 89 -3.53 13.13 -30.20
C ASP A 89 -2.59 14.34 -30.28
N GLY A 90 -1.30 14.10 -30.51
CA GLY A 90 -0.30 15.16 -30.69
C GLY A 90 -0.54 16.06 -31.92
N ALA A 91 -1.41 15.66 -32.84
CA ALA A 91 -1.83 16.42 -34.01
C ALA A 91 -3.18 17.15 -33.79
N GLY A 92 -3.80 17.02 -32.62
CA GLY A 92 -5.06 17.64 -32.27
C GLY A 92 -6.32 16.87 -32.69
N ASN A 93 -6.18 15.68 -33.31
CA ASN A 93 -7.31 14.84 -33.70
C ASN A 93 -7.90 14.14 -32.48
N GLU A 94 -9.22 13.98 -32.46
CA GLU A 94 -9.90 13.21 -31.41
C GLU A 94 -9.66 11.71 -31.64
N VAL A 95 -9.08 11.03 -30.63
CA VAL A 95 -8.80 9.60 -30.62
C VAL A 95 -9.49 8.95 -29.43
N ILE A 96 -10.05 7.76 -29.68
CA ILE A 96 -10.70 6.95 -28.65
C ILE A 96 -9.65 6.03 -28.01
N ARG A 97 -9.48 6.16 -26.69
CA ARG A 97 -8.64 5.31 -25.86
C ARG A 97 -9.52 4.40 -25.01
N TYR A 98 -9.21 3.10 -25.04
CA TYR A 98 -9.77 2.13 -24.11
C TYR A 98 -8.79 1.90 -22.97
N ILE A 99 -9.31 1.92 -21.74
CA ILE A 99 -8.55 1.65 -20.51
C ILE A 99 -9.26 0.51 -19.80
N THR A 100 -8.57 -0.58 -19.55
CA THR A 100 -9.14 -1.70 -18.79
C THR A 100 -8.41 -1.83 -17.47
N TYR A 101 -9.18 -1.93 -16.40
CA TYR A 101 -8.71 -2.29 -15.07
C TYR A 101 -9.17 -3.72 -14.76
N SER A 102 -8.29 -4.53 -14.21
CA SER A 102 -8.56 -5.91 -13.80
C SER A 102 -7.81 -6.22 -12.50
N HIS A 103 -8.30 -7.21 -11.77
CA HIS A 103 -7.62 -7.75 -10.60
C HIS A 103 -6.98 -9.08 -10.96
N ASP A 104 -5.67 -9.18 -10.73
CA ASP A 104 -4.95 -10.45 -10.73
C ASP A 104 -4.97 -11.02 -9.31
N PRO A 105 -5.71 -12.11 -9.05
CA PRO A 105 -5.77 -12.73 -7.73
C PRO A 105 -4.50 -13.51 -7.36
N VAL A 106 -3.64 -13.86 -8.33
CA VAL A 106 -2.42 -14.64 -8.10
C VAL A 106 -1.32 -13.73 -7.56
N ASP A 107 -1.06 -12.64 -8.28
CA ASP A 107 -0.03 -11.67 -7.88
C ASP A 107 -0.57 -10.60 -6.90
N MET A 108 -1.88 -10.62 -6.64
CA MET A 108 -2.58 -9.68 -5.76
C MET A 108 -2.42 -8.23 -6.23
N GLU A 109 -2.62 -8.00 -7.52
CA GLU A 109 -2.39 -6.70 -8.15
C GLU A 109 -3.63 -6.19 -8.88
N VAL A 110 -3.80 -4.88 -8.89
CA VAL A 110 -4.68 -4.21 -9.84
C VAL A 110 -3.85 -3.88 -11.06
N GLU A 111 -4.25 -4.42 -12.20
CA GLU A 111 -3.60 -4.17 -13.46
C GLU A 111 -4.34 -3.12 -14.26
N ARG A 112 -3.59 -2.44 -15.13
CA ARG A 112 -4.10 -1.45 -16.07
C ARG A 112 -3.56 -1.74 -17.45
N SER A 113 -4.43 -1.98 -18.42
CA SER A 113 -4.07 -2.01 -19.84
C SER A 113 -4.67 -0.81 -20.57
N THR A 114 -4.01 -0.36 -21.64
CA THR A 114 -4.49 0.72 -22.47
C THR A 114 -4.38 0.39 -23.95
N ARG A 115 -5.34 0.88 -24.72
CA ARG A 115 -5.39 0.66 -26.16
C ARG A 115 -5.82 1.94 -26.87
N LEU A 116 -4.95 2.42 -27.75
CA LEU A 116 -5.25 3.41 -28.79
C LEU A 116 -5.27 2.60 -30.09
N THR A 117 -6.45 2.36 -30.68
CA THR A 117 -6.64 1.66 -31.98
C THR A 117 -5.48 0.77 -32.44
N GLY A 118 -5.47 -0.50 -32.03
CA GLY A 118 -4.34 -1.43 -32.26
C GLY A 118 -4.43 -2.69 -31.41
N PRO A 119 -3.37 -3.50 -31.25
CA PRO A 119 -3.35 -4.59 -30.26
C PRO A 119 -3.45 -4.05 -28.83
N VAL A 120 -3.99 -4.84 -27.90
CA VAL A 120 -4.10 -4.50 -26.48
C VAL A 120 -2.69 -4.43 -25.88
N SER A 121 -2.36 -3.36 -25.16
CA SER A 121 -1.08 -3.33 -24.43
C SER A 121 -1.09 -4.41 -23.35
N SER A 122 0.06 -5.02 -23.08
CA SER A 122 0.20 -5.90 -21.91
C SER A 122 -0.31 -5.18 -20.65
N PRO A 123 -1.03 -5.89 -19.77
CA PRO A 123 -1.40 -5.35 -18.47
C PRO A 123 -0.15 -4.89 -17.72
N LEU A 124 -0.24 -3.73 -17.09
CA LEU A 124 0.80 -3.18 -16.24
C LEU A 124 0.28 -3.07 -14.80
N PRO A 125 1.07 -3.46 -13.80
CA PRO A 125 0.65 -3.34 -12.42
C PRO A 125 0.49 -1.87 -12.03
N LEU A 126 -0.65 -1.54 -11.42
CA LEU A 126 -0.95 -0.21 -10.90
C LEU A 126 -0.78 -0.15 -9.39
N ALA A 127 -1.20 -1.20 -8.69
CA ALA A 127 -1.16 -1.29 -7.24
C ALA A 127 -1.07 -2.76 -6.82
N SER A 128 -0.22 -3.05 -5.85
CA SER A 128 0.00 -4.39 -5.31
C SER A 128 -0.66 -4.56 -3.94
N HIS A 129 -0.65 -5.78 -3.40
CA HIS A 129 -1.30 -6.14 -2.12
C HIS A 129 -2.82 -5.93 -2.12
N ILE A 130 -3.47 -6.21 -3.25
CA ILE A 130 -4.92 -6.10 -3.43
C ILE A 130 -5.52 -7.51 -3.41
N CYS A 131 -6.34 -7.79 -2.39
CA CYS A 131 -7.03 -9.07 -2.23
C CYS A 131 -8.29 -9.16 -3.08
N SER A 132 -8.99 -8.05 -3.31
CA SER A 132 -10.19 -8.04 -4.14
C SER A 132 -10.47 -6.69 -4.76
N LEU A 133 -10.99 -6.71 -5.97
CA LEU A 133 -11.55 -5.56 -6.67
C LEU A 133 -12.97 -5.89 -7.11
N LYS A 134 -13.91 -4.97 -6.86
CA LYS A 134 -15.29 -5.10 -7.30
C LYS A 134 -15.81 -3.78 -7.85
N PHE A 135 -16.48 -3.85 -8.99
CA PHE A 135 -17.19 -2.75 -9.62
C PHE A 135 -18.68 -3.04 -9.62
N GLU A 136 -19.47 -2.11 -9.10
CA GLU A 136 -20.92 -2.18 -9.13
C GLU A 136 -21.47 -0.90 -9.76
N GLN A 137 -22.55 -1.04 -10.54
CA GLN A 137 -23.25 0.12 -11.07
C GLN A 137 -24.41 0.47 -10.15
N GLU A 138 -24.45 1.73 -9.72
CA GLU A 138 -25.53 2.29 -8.91
C GLU A 138 -26.09 3.53 -9.62
N GLY A 139 -27.11 3.30 -10.45
CA GLY A 139 -27.67 4.33 -11.32
C GLY A 139 -26.64 4.82 -12.35
N ASN A 140 -26.23 6.09 -12.24
CA ASN A 140 -25.19 6.71 -13.08
C ASN A 140 -23.82 6.81 -12.37
N ALA A 141 -23.66 6.10 -11.26
CA ALA A 141 -22.41 6.00 -10.53
C ALA A 141 -21.82 4.58 -10.66
N VAL A 142 -20.50 4.50 -10.61
CA VAL A 142 -19.75 3.27 -10.41
C VAL A 142 -19.25 3.27 -8.98
N VAL A 143 -19.58 2.22 -8.24
CA VAL A 143 -19.03 1.94 -6.91
C VAL A 143 -17.82 1.04 -7.11
N ILE A 144 -16.67 1.50 -6.64
CA ILE A 144 -15.40 0.78 -6.66
C ILE A 144 -15.15 0.30 -5.23
N THR A 145 -15.07 -1.01 -5.04
CA THR A 145 -14.67 -1.62 -3.77
C THR A 145 -13.31 -2.28 -3.96
N ILE A 146 -12.31 -1.80 -3.23
CA ILE A 146 -10.96 -2.34 -3.22
C ILE A 146 -10.64 -2.84 -1.82
N THR A 147 -10.16 -4.06 -1.71
CA THR A 147 -9.75 -4.67 -0.45
C THR A 147 -8.26 -4.97 -0.51
N GLY A 148 -7.49 -4.43 0.43
CA GLY A 148 -6.05 -4.64 0.54
C GLY A 148 -5.68 -5.71 1.56
N GLU A 149 -4.51 -6.31 1.37
CA GLU A 149 -3.92 -7.30 2.27
C GLU A 149 -3.64 -6.67 3.65
N LYS A 150 -3.92 -7.43 4.70
CA LYS A 150 -3.51 -7.07 6.06
C LYS A 150 -2.44 -8.06 6.49
N THR A 151 -1.22 -7.59 6.71
CA THR A 151 -0.16 -8.45 7.24
C THR A 151 -0.50 -8.88 8.65
N TYR A 152 -0.54 -10.19 8.85
CA TYR A 152 -0.46 -10.79 10.18
C TYR A 152 1.00 -10.86 10.57
N VAL A 153 1.45 -9.95 11.43
CA VAL A 153 2.65 -10.23 12.22
C VAL A 153 2.14 -10.95 13.46
N LYS A 154 2.37 -12.27 13.56
CA LYS A 154 2.12 -13.01 14.80
C LYS A 154 2.98 -12.39 15.90
N GLU A 155 2.33 -11.60 16.74
CA GLU A 155 2.91 -11.08 17.97
C GLU A 155 3.16 -12.29 18.88
N GLY A 156 4.38 -12.41 19.42
CA GLY A 156 4.75 -13.54 20.25
C GLY A 156 3.80 -13.73 21.43
N ASP A 157 3.06 -14.82 21.39
CA ASP A 157 2.52 -15.63 22.50
C ASP A 157 1.87 -14.95 23.72
N LYS A 158 1.36 -13.71 23.58
CA LYS A 158 0.49 -13.12 24.61
C LYS A 158 -0.75 -12.54 23.97
N GLY A 159 -1.82 -13.32 24.07
CA GLY A 159 -3.17 -12.96 23.71
C GLY A 159 -3.54 -11.60 24.31
N ASN A 160 -3.75 -10.65 23.42
CA ASN A 160 -4.76 -9.61 23.51
C ASN A 160 -4.98 -9.13 22.09
N GLU A 161 -5.92 -9.78 21.41
CA GLU A 161 -6.40 -9.45 20.07
C GLU A 161 -7.13 -8.10 20.13
N LEU A 162 -6.37 -7.01 20.17
CA LEU A 162 -6.92 -5.65 20.27
C LEU A 162 -7.08 -4.96 18.90
N TYR A 163 -7.07 -5.72 17.80
CA TYR A 163 -7.15 -5.14 16.46
C TYR A 163 -8.16 -5.84 15.55
N ASP A 164 -8.95 -4.99 14.90
CA ASP A 164 -9.98 -5.25 13.88
C ASP A 164 -9.62 -6.43 12.97
N TRP A 165 -10.47 -7.45 12.90
CA TRP A 165 -10.25 -8.66 12.09
C TRP A 165 -10.50 -8.44 10.60
N GLN A 166 -10.90 -7.23 10.22
CA GLN A 166 -11.35 -6.91 8.87
C GLN A 166 -10.16 -6.42 8.01
N PRO A 167 -10.09 -6.86 6.73
CA PRO A 167 -9.11 -6.35 5.77
C PRO A 167 -9.32 -4.87 5.50
N TYR A 168 -8.30 -4.19 4.95
CA TYR A 168 -8.42 -2.77 4.62
C TYR A 168 -9.34 -2.59 3.42
N GLY A 169 -10.57 -2.15 3.65
CA GLY A 169 -11.54 -1.84 2.61
C GLY A 169 -11.56 -0.36 2.28
N LEU A 170 -11.53 -0.03 0.99
CA LEU A 170 -11.85 1.29 0.48
C LEU A 170 -13.02 1.17 -0.49
N VAL A 171 -14.14 1.80 -0.14
CA VAL A 171 -15.31 1.92 -1.00
C VAL A 171 -15.39 3.36 -1.49
N LEU A 172 -15.41 3.53 -2.81
CA LEU A 172 -15.51 4.85 -3.43
C LEU A 172 -16.58 4.84 -4.52
N GLN A 173 -17.51 5.78 -4.41
CA GLN A 173 -18.55 6.00 -5.42
C GLN A 173 -18.12 7.14 -6.34
N THR A 174 -18.13 6.89 -7.65
CA THR A 174 -17.72 7.86 -8.66
C THR A 174 -18.76 7.95 -9.78
N LYS A 175 -19.13 9.17 -10.18
CA LYS A 175 -20.08 9.40 -11.27
C LYS A 175 -19.34 9.72 -12.56
N VAL A 176 -19.86 9.28 -13.69
CA VAL A 176 -19.35 9.71 -14.99
C VAL A 176 -19.76 11.15 -15.22
N THR A 177 -18.82 12.01 -15.63
CA THR A 177 -19.14 13.39 -16.04
C THR A 177 -19.40 13.40 -17.55
N PRO A 178 -20.64 13.65 -18.02
CA PRO A 178 -20.95 13.65 -19.44
C PRO A 178 -20.15 14.72 -20.19
N LYS A 179 -19.67 14.39 -21.40
CA LYS A 179 -18.85 15.27 -22.26
C LYS A 179 -19.49 16.66 -22.49
N LEU A 180 -20.82 16.74 -22.50
CA LEU A 180 -21.59 17.98 -22.69
C LEU A 180 -21.27 19.10 -21.68
N TYR A 181 -20.78 18.78 -20.48
CA TYR A 181 -20.39 19.80 -19.49
C TYR A 181 -18.98 20.39 -19.69
N ARG A 182 -18.16 19.82 -20.58
CA ARG A 182 -16.78 20.30 -20.84
C ARG A 182 -16.70 21.41 -21.88
N GLU A 183 -17.74 21.62 -22.69
CA GLU A 183 -17.75 22.65 -23.74
C GLU A 183 -18.35 23.98 -23.27
N LEU A 184 -18.76 24.08 -22.00
CA LEU A 184 -19.35 25.27 -21.39
C LEU A 184 -18.45 25.96 -20.35
N GLN A 185 -17.17 25.58 -20.24
CA GLN A 185 -16.15 26.22 -19.39
C GLN A 185 -14.94 26.60 -20.24
#